data_AF-A0A4Y2DGQ4-F1
#
_entry.id   AF-A0A4Y2DGQ4-F1
#
_cell.length_a   1.000
_cell.length_b   1.000
_cell.length_c   1.000
_cell.angle_alpha   90.00
_cell.angle_beta   90.00
_cell.angle_gamma   90.00
#
_symmetry.space_group_name_H-M   'P 1'
#
loop_
_entity.id
_entity.type
_entity.pdbx_description
1 polymer ?
#
loop_
_entity_poly.entity_id
_entity_poly.type
_entity_poly.pdbx_seq_one_letter_code
_entity_poly.pdbx_strand_id
1 'polypeptide(L)'
;METDISVEALTMTTDDRWSLSEIQKAQLEDPDIRPILKMKLNSADRPSWQEIARESPATKRYWALWNSLYLKDGVLYRKWESNDGGLYRRQLILP
;
A
#
# COMPACT_ATOMS: atom_id res chain seq x y z
N MET A 1 -17.82 -1.17 -45.25
CA MET A 1 -16.45 -0.97 -44.71
C MET A 1 -16.63 -0.10 -43.51
N GLU A 2 -16.35 -0.60 -42.31
CA GLU A 2 -15.71 0.04 -41.13
C GLU A 2 -15.59 -1.11 -40.11
N THR A 3 -14.38 -1.62 -39.91
CA THR A 3 -14.06 -2.71 -38.99
C THR A 3 -13.90 -2.13 -37.59
N ASP A 4 -14.88 -2.36 -36.71
CA ASP A 4 -14.72 -2.06 -35.29
C ASP A 4 -13.92 -3.18 -34.62
N ILE A 5 -12.62 -2.92 -34.61
CA ILE A 5 -11.54 -3.50 -33.82
C ILE A 5 -12.02 -3.91 -32.42
N SER A 6 -12.40 -5.18 -32.30
CA SER A 6 -12.44 -5.87 -31.01
C SER A 6 -11.00 -6.07 -30.55
N VAL A 7 -10.52 -5.20 -29.67
CA VAL A 7 -9.23 -5.38 -29.00
C VAL A 7 -9.44 -6.48 -27.95
N GLU A 8 -9.34 -7.72 -28.40
CA GLU A 8 -9.02 -8.84 -27.53
C GLU A 8 -7.68 -8.51 -26.86
N ALA A 9 -7.74 -8.10 -25.59
CA ALA A 9 -6.54 -7.97 -24.77
C ALA A 9 -5.94 -9.37 -24.61
N LEU A 10 -4.98 -9.67 -25.49
CA LEU A 10 -4.07 -10.79 -25.46
C LEU A 10 -3.70 -11.14 -24.00
N THR A 11 -3.92 -12.40 -23.66
CA THR A 11 -3.18 -13.19 -22.67
C THR A 11 -1.87 -12.54 -22.19
N MET A 12 -1.92 -11.79 -21.09
CA MET A 12 -0.71 -11.47 -20.33
C MET A 12 -0.33 -12.70 -19.50
N THR A 13 0.81 -13.28 -19.88
CA THR A 13 1.50 -14.39 -19.26
C THR A 13 1.67 -14.21 -17.75
N THR A 14 1.40 -15.31 -17.04
CA THR A 14 1.36 -15.50 -15.59
C THR A 14 2.77 -15.46 -14.95
N ASP A 15 3.52 -14.36 -15.08
CA ASP A 15 4.89 -14.27 -14.52
C ASP A 15 5.27 -12.90 -13.91
N ASP A 16 4.31 -12.02 -13.61
CA ASP A 16 4.64 -10.69 -13.02
C ASP A 16 3.53 -10.14 -12.10
N ARG A 17 2.75 -11.02 -11.49
CA ARG A 17 1.78 -10.64 -10.45
C ARG A 17 2.17 -11.33 -9.17
N TRP A 18 2.91 -10.63 -8.31
CA TRP A 18 3.16 -11.10 -6.95
C TRP A 18 1.83 -11.48 -6.31
N SER A 19 1.80 -12.67 -5.71
CA SER A 19 0.70 -13.09 -4.86
C SER A 19 0.58 -12.14 -3.67
N LEU A 20 -0.61 -12.07 -3.10
CA LEU A 20 -0.85 -11.27 -1.91
C LEU A 20 0.07 -11.69 -0.74
N SER A 21 0.35 -12.99 -0.61
CA SER A 21 1.30 -13.53 0.37
C SER A 21 2.73 -13.07 0.14
N GLU A 22 3.18 -12.96 -1.11
CA GLU A 22 4.52 -12.45 -1.44
C GLU A 22 4.62 -10.96 -1.11
N ILE A 23 3.59 -10.18 -1.44
CA ILE A 23 3.51 -8.77 -1.09
C ILE A 23 3.54 -8.58 0.43
N GLN A 24 2.73 -9.33 1.17
CA GLN A 24 2.70 -9.26 2.62
C GLN A 24 4.07 -9.61 3.22
N LYS A 25 4.69 -10.69 2.74
CA LYS A 25 6.01 -11.12 3.19
C LYS A 25 7.05 -10.04 2.92
N ALA A 26 7.07 -9.45 1.73
CA ALA A 26 8.05 -8.45 1.36
C ALA A 26 7.87 -7.14 2.17
N GLN A 27 6.63 -6.70 2.43
CA GLN A 27 6.38 -5.58 3.37
C GLN A 27 6.85 -5.88 4.80
N LEU A 28 6.74 -7.13 5.24
CA LEU A 28 7.24 -7.58 6.55
C LEU A 28 8.76 -7.74 6.59
N GLU A 29 9.44 -7.87 5.46
CA GLU A 29 10.89 -7.96 5.36
C GLU A 29 11.54 -6.57 5.18
N ASP A 30 10.82 -5.64 4.57
CA ASP A 30 11.28 -4.27 4.34
C ASP A 30 11.48 -3.48 5.66
N PRO A 31 12.67 -2.92 5.90
CA PRO A 31 12.99 -2.24 7.16
C PRO A 31 12.24 -0.92 7.38
N ASP A 32 11.74 -0.29 6.31
CA ASP A 32 11.05 1.01 6.35
C ASP A 32 9.51 0.87 6.41
N ILE A 33 8.96 -0.23 5.89
CA ILE A 33 7.53 -0.54 5.89
C ILE A 33 7.15 -1.42 7.08
N ARG A 34 7.98 -2.41 7.43
CA ARG A 34 7.70 -3.35 8.52
C ARG A 34 7.31 -2.66 9.83
N PRO A 35 7.99 -1.59 10.31
CA PRO A 35 7.62 -0.97 11.58
C PRO A 35 6.20 -0.38 11.53
N ILE A 36 5.86 0.35 10.46
CA ILE A 36 4.54 0.99 10.34
C ILE A 36 3.42 -0.05 10.12
N LEU A 37 3.70 -1.12 9.39
CA LEU A 37 2.80 -2.26 9.22
C LEU A 37 2.47 -2.91 10.57
N LYS A 38 3.51 -3.22 11.37
CA LYS A 38 3.32 -3.80 12.71
C LYS A 38 2.51 -2.88 13.62
N MET A 39 2.80 -1.58 13.63
CA MET A 39 2.04 -0.60 14.39
C MET A 39 0.56 -0.59 13.97
N LYS A 40 0.26 -0.63 12.67
CA LYS A 40 -1.11 -0.63 12.13
C LYS A 40 -1.87 -1.92 12.41
N LEU A 41 -1.16 -3.04 12.54
CA LEU A 41 -1.73 -4.33 12.97
C LEU A 41 -2.06 -4.33 14.47
N ASN A 42 -1.24 -3.65 15.29
CA ASN A 42 -1.36 -3.66 16.74
C ASN A 42 -2.38 -2.65 17.28
N SER A 43 -2.57 -1.50 16.62
CA SER A 43 -3.47 -0.45 17.07
C SER A 43 -4.09 0.34 15.92
N ALA A 44 -5.33 0.79 16.13
CA ALA A 44 -5.98 1.75 15.24
C ALA A 44 -5.42 3.17 15.43
N ASP A 45 -4.97 3.48 16.65
CA ASP A 45 -4.48 4.79 17.04
C ASP A 45 -3.10 5.06 16.47
N ARG A 46 -2.87 6.32 16.10
CA ARG A 46 -1.57 6.74 15.58
C ARG A 46 -0.53 6.68 16.72
N PRO A 47 0.63 6.02 16.50
CA PRO A 47 1.72 6.04 17.46
C PRO A 47 2.15 7.46 17.81
N SER A 48 2.67 7.65 19.01
CA SER A 48 3.25 8.92 19.44
C SER A 48 4.55 9.23 18.67
N TRP A 49 4.98 10.49 18.73
CA TRP A 49 6.26 10.89 18.14
C TRP A 49 7.46 10.17 18.77
N GLN A 50 7.40 9.89 20.08
CA GLN A 50 8.50 9.22 20.80
C GLN A 50 8.72 7.79 20.30
N GLU A 51 7.63 7.08 19.99
CA GLU A 51 7.66 5.72 19.45
C GLU A 51 8.28 5.68 18.04
N ILE A 52 8.06 6.70 17.21
CA ILE A 52 8.59 6.74 15.83
C ILE A 52 9.94 7.48 15.72
N ALA A 53 10.38 8.19 16.75
CA ALA A 53 11.54 9.09 16.68
C ALA A 53 12.84 8.38 16.25
N ARG A 54 13.01 7.10 16.59
CA ARG A 54 14.19 6.30 16.25
C ARG A 54 14.08 5.56 14.91
N GLU A 55 12.89 5.54 14.31
CA GLU A 55 12.65 4.88 13.03
C GLU A 55 13.23 5.67 11.86
N SER A 56 13.31 5.01 10.70
CA SER A 56 13.86 5.60 9.50
C SER A 56 13.04 6.82 9.01
N PRO A 57 13.65 7.70 8.20
CA PRO A 57 12.91 8.79 7.57
C PRO A 57 11.72 8.32 6.73
N ALA A 58 11.82 7.15 6.09
CA ALA A 58 10.73 6.58 5.30
C ALA A 58 9.56 6.12 6.18
N THR A 59 9.85 5.41 7.28
CA THR A 59 8.82 5.03 8.26
C THR A 59 8.12 6.27 8.83
N LYS A 60 8.86 7.34 9.14
CA LYS A 60 8.30 8.61 9.62
C LYS A 60 7.38 9.28 8.59
N ARG A 61 7.67 9.16 7.29
CA ARG A 61 6.77 9.63 6.22
C ARG A 61 5.46 8.84 6.21
N TYR A 62 5.52 7.52 6.37
CA TYR A 62 4.31 6.71 6.51
C TYR A 62 3.52 7.04 7.77
N TRP A 63 4.20 7.29 8.89
CA TRP A 63 3.59 7.77 10.13
C TRP A 63 2.84 9.10 9.95
N ALA A 64 3.43 10.06 9.21
CA ALA A 64 2.75 11.31 8.89
C ALA A 64 1.46 11.09 8.06
N LEU A 65 1.44 10.02 7.26
CA LEU A 65 0.32 9.59 6.43
C LEU A 65 -0.65 8.63 7.15
N TRP A 66 -0.51 8.40 8.46
CA TRP A 66 -1.22 7.34 9.20
C TRP A 66 -2.71 7.21 8.90
N ASN A 67 -3.43 8.33 8.82
CA ASN A 67 -4.88 8.36 8.60
C ASN A 67 -5.27 7.90 7.19
N SER A 68 -4.36 8.07 6.22
CA SER A 68 -4.52 7.54 4.87
C SER A 68 -4.12 6.08 4.74
N LEU A 69 -3.37 5.53 5.71
CA LEU A 69 -2.95 4.14 5.69
C LEU A 69 -4.04 3.22 6.23
N TYR A 70 -4.20 2.06 5.61
CA TYR A 70 -5.11 1.01 6.07
C TYR A 70 -4.60 -0.36 5.65
N LEU A 71 -5.09 -1.38 6.37
CA LEU A 71 -4.78 -2.77 6.07
C LEU A 71 -5.92 -3.40 5.28
N LYS A 72 -5.55 -4.22 4.31
CA LYS A 72 -6.47 -5.14 3.66
C LYS A 72 -5.75 -6.48 3.51
N ASP A 73 -6.35 -7.53 4.05
CA ASP A 73 -5.81 -8.90 4.01
C ASP A 73 -4.35 -8.98 4.51
N GLY A 74 -4.03 -8.18 5.54
CA GLY A 74 -2.69 -8.12 6.14
C GLY A 74 -1.65 -7.32 5.36
N VAL A 75 -2.02 -6.72 4.22
CA VAL A 75 -1.18 -5.87 3.38
C VAL A 75 -1.49 -4.40 3.61
N LEU A 76 -0.44 -3.58 3.67
CA LEU A 76 -0.53 -2.13 3.86
C LEU A 76 -0.83 -1.41 2.54
N TYR A 77 -1.88 -0.59 2.57
CA TYR A 77 -2.27 0.28 1.48
C TYR A 77 -2.39 1.72 1.95
N ARG A 78 -2.31 2.64 1.00
CA ARG A 78 -2.60 4.06 1.16
C ARG A 78 -3.86 4.43 0.40
N LYS A 79 -4.75 5.17 1.05
CA LYS A 79 -5.88 5.85 0.43
C LYS A 79 -5.39 7.16 -0.17
N TRP A 80 -5.84 7.44 -1.37
CA TRP A 80 -5.71 8.73 -2.00
C TRP A 80 -7.13 9.24 -2.25
N GLU A 81 -7.46 10.39 -1.66
CA GLU A 81 -8.69 11.12 -1.95
C GLU A 81 -8.32 12.30 -2.83
N SER A 82 -8.97 12.40 -3.98
CA SER A 82 -8.86 13.59 -4.82
C SER A 82 -9.49 14.79 -4.11
N ASN A 83 -8.93 15.99 -4.30
CA ASN A 83 -9.40 17.23 -3.67
C ASN A 83 -10.87 17.57 -4.00
N ASP A 84 -11.42 16.99 -5.06
CA ASP A 84 -12.82 17.16 -5.50
C ASP A 84 -13.78 16.14 -4.86
N GLY A 85 -13.30 15.25 -3.98
CA GLY A 85 -14.11 14.26 -3.26
C GLY A 85 -14.69 13.13 -4.12
N GLY A 86 -14.43 13.12 -5.44
CA GLY A 86 -15.07 12.19 -6.38
C GLY A 86 -14.32 10.86 -6.59
N LEU A 87 -13.01 10.81 -6.30
CA LEU A 87 -12.18 9.65 -6.60
C LEU A 87 -11.42 9.14 -5.36
N TYR A 88 -11.82 7.96 -4.93
CA TYR A 88 -11.09 7.14 -3.96
C TYR A 88 -10.17 6.17 -4.71
N ARG A 89 -8.85 6.35 -4.57
CA ARG A 89 -7.85 5.41 -5.12
C ARG A 89 -7.13 4.70 -3.99
N ARG A 90 -6.96 3.38 -4.15
CA ARG A 90 -6.12 2.54 -3.28
C ARG A 90 -4.74 2.40 -3.93
N GLN A 91 -3.68 2.68 -3.19
CA GLN A 91 -2.30 2.50 -3.62
C GLN A 91 -1.64 1.45 -2.73
N LEU A 92 -1.11 0.39 -3.35
CA LEU A 92 -0.29 -0.58 -2.64
C LEU A 92 1.05 0.07 -2.26
N ILE A 93 1.49 -0.11 -1.02
CA ILE A 93 2.83 0.29 -0.61
C ILE A 93 3.78 -0.84 -0.97
N LEU A 94 4.62 -0.64 -1.98
CA LEU A 94 5.63 -1.63 -2.36
C LEU A 94 6.90 -1.43 -1.52
N PRO A 95 7.57 -2.53 -1.13
CA PRO A 95 8.93 -2.50 -0.62
C PRO A 95 9.93 -2.03 -1.68
#